data_AF-X6D9A6-F1
#
_entry.id   AF-X6D9A6-F1
#
_cell.length_a   1.000
_cell.length_b   1.000
_cell.length_c   1.000
_cell.angle_alpha   90.00
_cell.angle_beta   90.00
_cell.angle_gamma   90.00
#
_symmetry.space_group_name_H-M   'P 1'
#
loop_
_entity.id
_entity.type
_entity.pdbx_description
1 polymer ?
#
loop_
_entity_poly.entity_id
_entity_poly.type
_entity_poly.pdbx_seq_one_letter_code
_entity_poly.pdbx_strand_id
1 'polypeptide(L)' 'MNKIILEHYPASKLPDELREGIALSASVKVTIEEEAKQPLGRKQLLELMRNAQANAVGTSLDEAVARVRALRDEWED' A
#
# COMPACT_ATOMS: atom_id res chain seq x y z
N MET A 1 7.18 4.39 -1.35
CA MET A 1 7.82 5.73 -1.33
C MET A 1 8.97 5.76 -2.33
N ASN A 2 8.62 5.61 -3.60
CA ASN A 2 9.55 5.74 -4.71
C ASN A 2 9.30 7.09 -5.40
N LYS A 3 10.37 7.81 -5.73
CA LYS A 3 10.34 9.08 -6.45
C LYS A 3 11.24 8.97 -7.66
N ILE A 4 10.69 9.23 -8.85
CA ILE A 4 11.44 9.25 -10.10
C ILE A 4 11.43 10.67 -10.63
N ILE A 5 12.62 11.23 -10.83
CA ILE A 5 12.81 12.56 -11.41
C ILE A 5 13.51 12.37 -12.75
N LEU A 6 12.83 12.75 -13.84
CA LEU A 6 13.39 12.76 -15.18
C LEU A 6 13.58 14.21 -15.62
N GLU A 7 14.83 14.61 -15.80
CA GLU A 7 15.19 15.92 -16.30
C GLU A 7 15.36 15.88 -17.82
N HIS A 8 15.06 17.00 -18.48
CA HIS A 8 15.16 17.15 -19.93
C HIS A 8 14.38 16.10 -20.75
N TYR A 9 13.23 15.65 -20.23
CA TYR A 9 12.39 14.72 -20.96
C TYR A 9 11.70 15.44 -22.14
N PRO A 10 11.71 14.89 -23.36
CA PRO A 10 11.10 15.55 -24.50
C PRO A 10 9.58 15.60 -24.35
N ALA A 11 8.98 16.78 -24.51
CA ALA A 11 7.53 16.97 -24.43
C ALA A 11 6.74 16.11 -25.44
N SER A 12 7.38 15.72 -26.55
CA SER A 12 6.80 14.80 -27.55
C SER A 12 6.47 13.41 -27.00
N LYS A 13 7.09 12.97 -25.91
CA LYS A 13 6.83 11.67 -25.27
C LYS A 13 5.89 11.74 -24.06
N LEU A 14 5.29 12.91 -23.79
CA LEU A 14 4.26 13.05 -22.76
C LEU A 14 2.89 12.64 -23.30
N PRO A 15 2.01 12.03 -22.47
CA PRO A 15 0.60 11.85 -22.78
C PRO A 15 -0.08 13.18 -23.12
N ASP A 16 -1.07 13.15 -24.01
CA ASP A 16 -1.77 14.36 -24.50
C ASP A 16 -2.37 15.20 -23.36
N GLU A 17 -2.87 14.54 -22.31
CA GLU A 17 -3.48 15.14 -21.12
C GLU A 17 -2.50 15.99 -20.30
N LEU A 18 -1.21 15.62 -20.29
CA LEU A 18 -0.15 16.34 -19.58
C LEU A 18 0.66 17.28 -20.49
N ARG A 19 0.35 17.26 -21.80
CA ARG A 19 1.04 18.04 -22.84
C ARG A 19 0.31 19.35 -23.14
N GLU A 20 -0.86 19.59 -22.57
CA GLU A 20 -1.64 20.79 -22.82
C GLU A 20 -0.86 22.06 -22.43
N GLY A 21 -0.61 22.94 -23.40
CA GLY A 21 0.14 24.19 -23.20
C GLY A 21 1.67 24.09 -23.31
N ILE A 22 2.24 22.93 -23.64
CA ILE A 22 3.71 22.74 -23.79
C ILE A 22 4.06 22.50 -25.26
N ALA A 23 5.05 23.24 -25.79
CA ALA A 23 5.56 23.02 -27.14
C ALA A 23 6.26 21.67 -27.29
N LEU A 24 6.06 20.95 -28.40
CA LEU A 24 6.63 19.62 -28.63
C LEU A 24 8.17 19.56 -28.57
N SER A 25 8.83 20.69 -28.84
CA SER A 25 10.28 20.86 -28.80
C SER A 25 10.83 21.22 -27.42
N ALA A 26 9.97 21.44 -26.42
CA ALA A 26 10.40 21.82 -25.09
C ALA A 26 10.96 20.61 -24.32
N SER A 27 11.97 20.88 -23.51
CA SER A 27 12.45 19.97 -22.47
C SER A 27 11.65 20.19 -21.20
N VAL A 28 11.03 19.13 -20.68
CA VAL A 28 10.24 19.19 -19.44
C VAL A 28 10.92 18.42 -18.31
N LYS A 29 10.60 18.78 -17.08
CA LYS A 29 10.99 18.01 -15.89
C LYS A 29 9.76 17.21 -15.42
N VAL A 30 9.85 15.89 -15.48
CA VAL A 30 8.78 14.99 -15.05
C VAL A 30 9.12 14.45 -13.67
N THR A 31 8.22 14.67 -12.72
CA THR A 31 8.34 14.13 -11.35
C THR A 31 7.18 13.17 -11.14
N ILE A 32 7.50 11.88 -10.94
CA ILE A 32 6.52 10.84 -10.64
C ILE A 32 6.69 10.47 -9.18
N GLU A 33 5.65 10.72 -8.39
CA GLU A 33 5.59 10.38 -6.98
C GLU A 33 4.45 9.40 -6.76
N GLU A 34 4.78 8.27 -6.13
CA GLU A 34 3.76 7.34 -5.65
C GLU A 34 3.01 8.00 -4.48
N GLU A 35 1.69 8.20 -4.63
CA GLU A 35 0.87 8.75 -3.55
C GLU A 35 1.03 7.89 -2.29
N ALA A 36 1.48 8.51 -1.21
CA ALA A 36 1.53 7.85 0.08
C ALA A 36 0.10 7.46 0.47
N LYS A 37 -0.13 6.19 0.78
CA LYS A 37 -1.37 5.76 1.42
C LYS A 37 -1.54 6.62 2.66
N GLN A 38 -2.57 7.46 2.64
CA GLN A 38 -2.90 8.31 3.79
C GLN A 38 -3.09 7.41 5.00
N PRO A 39 -2.48 7.72 6.15
CA PRO A 39 -2.71 6.95 7.35
C PRO A 39 -4.21 6.95 7.66
N LEU A 40 -4.74 5.78 8.02
CA LEU A 40 -6.15 5.62 8.34
C LEU A 40 -6.55 6.63 9.41
N GLY A 41 -7.61 7.40 9.14
CA GLY A 41 -8.20 8.27 10.15
C GLY A 41 -8.70 7.46 11.35
N ARG A 42 -8.70 8.04 12.55
CA ARG A 42 -9.14 7.36 13.79
C ARG A 42 -10.50 6.67 13.65
N LYS A 43 -11.46 7.28 12.94
CA LYS A 43 -12.79 6.70 12.71
C LYS A 43 -12.72 5.43 11.86
N GLN A 44 -12.02 5.49 10.73
CA GLN A 44 -11.80 4.32 9.86
C GLN A 44 -11.09 3.19 10.59
N LEU A 45 -10.09 3.50 11.41
CA LEU A 45 -9.38 2.50 12.20
C LEU A 45 -10.33 1.77 13.17
N LEU A 46 -11.19 2.51 13.87
CA LEU A 46 -12.17 1.93 14.80
C LEU A 46 -13.23 1.08 14.09
N GLU A 47 -13.64 1.47 12.88
CA GLU A 47 -14.55 0.67 12.07
C GLU A 47 -13.91 -0.63 11.60
N LEU A 48 -12.67 -0.57 11.13
CA LEU A 48 -11.91 -1.76 10.74
C LEU A 48 -11.74 -2.73 11.93
N MET A 49 -11.39 -2.21 13.11
CA MET A 49 -11.25 -3.04 14.32
C MET A 49 -12.57 -3.72 14.70
N ARG A 50 -13.69 -2.99 14.68
CA ARG A 50 -15.00 -3.56 14.98
C ARG A 50 -15.41 -4.62 13.96
N ASN A 51 -15.19 -4.35 12.67
CA ASN A 51 -15.48 -5.31 11.61
C ASN A 51 -14.61 -6.56 11.73
N ALA A 52 -13.32 -6.40 12.03
CA ALA A 52 -12.42 -7.53 12.24
C ALA A 52 -12.86 -8.37 13.44
N GLN A 53 -13.27 -7.75 14.55
CA GLN A 53 -13.76 -8.45 15.72
C GLN A 53 -15.09 -9.17 15.45
N ALA A 54 -16.03 -8.53 14.74
CA ALA A 54 -17.33 -9.11 14.43
C ALA A 54 -17.25 -10.30 13.46
N ASN A 55 -16.28 -10.30 12.56
CA ASN A 55 -16.08 -11.35 11.57
C ASN A 55 -14.94 -12.32 11.93
N ALA A 56 -14.34 -12.17 13.11
CA ALA A 56 -13.30 -13.09 13.55
C ALA A 56 -13.91 -14.48 13.75
N VAL A 57 -13.35 -15.46 13.04
CA VAL A 57 -13.57 -16.87 13.38
C VAL A 57 -12.91 -17.08 14.74
N GLY A 58 -13.72 -17.01 15.80
CA GLY A 58 -13.24 -17.26 17.15
C GLY A 58 -12.59 -18.63 17.25
N THR A 59 -11.70 -18.81 18.21
CA THR A 59 -11.11 -20.11 18.52
C THR A 59 -11.44 -20.45 19.96
N SER A 60 -11.63 -21.75 20.23
CA SER A 60 -11.80 -22.19 21.61
C SER A 60 -10.45 -22.19 22.33
N LEU A 61 -10.47 -22.14 23.67
CA LEU A 61 -9.25 -22.21 24.46
C LEU A 61 -8.48 -23.51 24.19
N ASP A 62 -9.18 -24.63 24.11
CA ASP A 62 -8.57 -25.94 23.89
C ASP A 62 -7.92 -26.03 22.49
N GLU A 63 -8.58 -25.50 21.46
CA GLU A 63 -8.04 -25.44 20.11
C GLU A 63 -6.80 -24.54 20.05
N ALA A 64 -6.83 -23.37 20.70
CA ALA A 64 -5.68 -22.49 20.78
C ALA A 64 -4.49 -23.17 21.47
N VAL A 65 -4.73 -23.84 22.60
CA VAL A 65 -3.69 -24.57 23.33
C VAL A 65 -3.12 -25.72 22.50
N ALA A 66 -3.97 -26.48 21.81
CA ALA A 66 -3.53 -27.57 20.94
C ALA A 66 -2.64 -27.06 19.80
N ARG A 67 -3.02 -25.95 19.17
CA ARG A 67 -2.25 -25.32 18.09
C ARG A 67 -0.86 -24.84 18.56
N VAL A 68 -0.79 -24.24 19.73
CA VAL A 68 0.47 -23.80 20.34
C VAL A 68 1.37 -24.99 20.67
N ARG A 69 0.81 -26.08 21.20
CA ARG A 69 1.58 -27.29 21.51
C ARG A 69 2.13 -27.95 20.25
N ALA A 70 1.32 -28.10 19.21
CA ALA A 70 1.79 -28.64 17.92
C ALA A 70 2.96 -27.83 17.37
N LEU A 71 2.85 -26.49 17.35
CA LEU A 71 3.94 -25.61 16.93
C LEU A 71 5.19 -25.73 17.79
N ARG A 72 5.06 -25.97 19.10
CA ARG A 72 6.22 -26.18 19.97
C ARG A 72 6.89 -27.51 19.65
N ASP A 73 6.09 -28.56 19.51
CA ASP A 73 6.59 -29.92 19.32
C ASP A 73 7.29 -30.06 17.95
N GLU A 74 6.86 -29.31 16.92
CA GLU A 74 7.55 -29.17 15.63
C GLU A 74 8.98 -28.58 15.70
N TRP A 75 9.35 -27.92 16.81
CA TRP A 75 10.68 -27.32 17.01
C TRP A 75 11.58 -28.16 17.91
N GLU A 76 11.07 -29.24 18.52
CA GLU A 76 11.87 -30.15 19.35
C GLU A 76 12.49 -31.32 18.54
N ASP A 77 12.13 -31.45 17.26
CA ASP A 77 12.78 -32.30 16.24
C ASP A 77 13.81 -31.49 15.41
#